data_AF-A0AAD9MQX5-F1
#
_entry.id   AF-A0AAD9MQX5-F1
#
_cell.length_a   1.000
_cell.length_b   1.000
_cell.length_c   1.000
_cell.angle_alpha   90.00
_cell.angle_beta   90.00
_cell.angle_gamma   90.00
#
_symmetry.space_group_name_H-M   'P 1'
#
loop_
_entity.id
_entity.type
_entity.pdbx_description
1 polymer ?
#
loop_
_entity_poly.entity_id
_entity_poly.type
_entity_poly.pdbx_seq_one_letter_code
_entity_poly.pdbx_strand_id
1 'polypeptide(L)'
;MEQRNPHIEVEMYLYHGTSADAIENINKHGFNRSYCGKNATEFGEGVYFAVKPRVSADVVFAPPDSRGNRYMYIARVLVGNSAKGSPGLKEAPLRGDSAGGRYDSVSAYDRSVFVIFSDAHAYPEYLIKFKA
;
A
#
# COMPACT_ATOMS: atom_id res chain seq x y z
N MET A 1 -0.85 0.88 17.18
CA MET A 1 -0.90 -0.46 16.56
C MET A 1 -0.08 -1.48 17.35
N GLU A 2 1.11 -1.11 17.85
CA GLU A 2 2.00 -1.98 18.64
C GLU A 2 1.33 -2.66 19.83
N GLN A 3 0.56 -1.92 20.65
CA GLN A 3 -0.16 -2.49 21.79
C GLN A 3 -1.16 -3.58 21.41
N ARG A 4 -1.79 -3.48 20.23
CA ARG A 4 -2.74 -4.47 19.70
C ARG A 4 -2.05 -5.66 19.06
N ASN A 5 -0.78 -5.52 18.69
CA ASN A 5 0.00 -6.52 17.99
C ASN A 5 1.36 -6.71 18.67
N PRO A 6 1.37 -7.21 19.92
CA PRO A 6 2.62 -7.47 20.62
C PRO A 6 3.42 -8.53 19.84
N HIS A 7 4.74 -8.35 19.78
CA HIS A 7 5.71 -9.28 19.16
C HIS A 7 5.76 -9.35 17.63
N ILE A 8 5.11 -8.43 16.90
CA ILE A 8 5.31 -8.32 15.44
C ILE A 8 5.84 -6.93 15.07
N GLU A 9 6.64 -6.89 14.01
CA GLU A 9 7.00 -5.63 13.35
C GLU A 9 5.75 -5.03 12.70
N VAL A 10 5.28 -3.90 13.23
CA VAL A 10 4.03 -3.28 12.79
C VAL A 10 4.20 -2.35 11.61
N GLU A 11 5.41 -1.85 11.38
CA GLU A 11 5.74 -0.86 10.36
C GLU A 11 6.78 -1.43 9.38
N MET A 12 6.57 -1.26 8.08
CA MET A 12 7.50 -1.70 7.04
C MET A 12 7.81 -0.55 6.07
N TYR A 13 9.04 -0.53 5.55
CA TYR A 13 9.38 0.27 4.37
C TYR A 13 8.92 -0.48 3.11
N LEU A 14 7.96 0.10 2.38
CA LEU A 14 7.39 -0.50 1.19
C LEU A 14 7.36 0.51 0.02
N TYR A 15 7.11 0.00 -1.17
CA TYR A 15 7.17 0.78 -2.41
C TYR A 15 5.79 0.99 -3.01
N HIS A 16 5.50 2.20 -3.51
CA HIS A 16 4.26 2.52 -4.20
C HIS A 16 4.53 3.26 -5.52
N GLY A 17 4.27 2.60 -6.65
CA GLY A 17 4.35 3.22 -7.96
C GLY A 17 3.20 4.19 -8.15
N THR A 18 3.45 5.34 -8.77
CA THR A 18 2.38 6.32 -9.03
C THR A 18 2.60 7.09 -10.32
N SER A 19 1.55 7.74 -10.80
CA SER A 19 1.58 8.64 -11.95
C SER A 19 1.96 10.07 -11.52
N ALA A 20 2.47 10.86 -12.47
CA ALA A 20 2.99 12.20 -12.16
C ALA A 20 1.92 13.17 -11.64
N ASP A 21 0.67 13.02 -12.09
CA ASP A 21 -0.49 13.81 -11.69
C ASP A 21 -0.95 13.54 -10.25
N ALA A 22 -0.66 12.36 -9.69
CA ALA A 22 -1.02 12.01 -8.32
C ALA A 22 -0.03 12.56 -7.27
N ILE A 23 1.18 12.96 -7.67
CA ILE A 23 2.28 13.31 -6.76
C ILE A 23 1.92 14.47 -5.84
N GLU A 24 1.38 15.56 -6.40
CA GLU A 24 1.06 16.76 -5.61
C GLU A 24 0.03 16.43 -4.51
N ASN A 25 -0.98 15.62 -4.86
CA ASN A 25 -2.00 15.21 -3.92
C ASN A 25 -1.42 14.29 -2.83
N ILE A 26 -0.60 13.30 -3.20
CA ILE A 26 0.04 12.39 -2.23
C ILE A 26 0.96 13.16 -1.28
N ASN A 27 1.74 14.12 -1.78
CA ASN A 27 2.64 14.93 -0.94
C ASN A 27 1.88 15.79 0.08
N LYS A 28 0.69 16.29 -0.26
CA LYS A 28 -0.11 17.16 0.62
C LYS A 28 -1.03 16.40 1.56
N HIS A 29 -1.55 15.26 1.12
CA HIS A 29 -2.67 14.58 1.76
C HIS A 29 -2.41 13.11 2.08
N GLY A 30 -1.23 12.59 1.75
CA GLY A 30 -0.91 11.18 1.88
C GLY A 30 -1.62 10.30 0.84
N PHE A 31 -1.57 9.00 1.06
CA PHE A 31 -2.24 8.04 0.19
C PHE A 31 -3.74 8.04 0.46
N ASN A 32 -4.55 7.90 -0.58
CA ASN A 32 -6.00 7.88 -0.46
C ASN A 32 -6.59 6.79 -1.36
N ARG A 33 -7.24 5.80 -0.73
CA ARG A 33 -7.83 4.64 -1.41
C ARG A 33 -8.92 4.98 -2.43
N SER A 34 -9.56 6.15 -2.36
CA SER A 34 -10.52 6.58 -3.39
C SER A 34 -9.85 6.90 -4.73
N TYR A 35 -8.53 7.15 -4.72
CA TYR A 35 -7.74 7.39 -5.93
C TYR A 35 -6.84 6.19 -6.29
N CYS A 36 -6.51 5.34 -5.32
CA CYS A 36 -5.72 4.12 -5.52
C CYS A 36 -6.67 2.93 -5.80
N GLY A 37 -6.59 2.32 -6.99
CA GLY A 37 -7.44 1.15 -7.30
C GLY A 37 -7.83 0.96 -8.76
N LYS A 38 -7.40 1.86 -9.67
CA LYS A 38 -7.67 1.67 -11.11
C LYS A 38 -7.03 0.41 -11.70
N ASN A 39 -5.94 -0.09 -11.09
CA ASN A 39 -5.10 -1.13 -11.69
C ASN A 39 -4.90 -2.39 -10.80
N ALA A 40 -5.34 -2.39 -9.54
CA ALA A 40 -5.16 -3.54 -8.64
C ALA A 40 -6.24 -3.58 -7.56
N THR A 41 -7.14 -4.56 -7.63
CA THR A 41 -8.17 -4.85 -6.60
C THR A 41 -8.21 -6.33 -6.21
N GLU A 42 -7.21 -7.12 -6.63
CA GLU A 42 -7.13 -8.57 -6.42
C GLU A 42 -7.15 -8.99 -4.94
N PHE A 43 -6.70 -8.12 -4.04
CA PHE A 43 -6.56 -8.38 -2.62
C PHE A 43 -7.46 -7.50 -1.76
N GLY A 44 -8.12 -6.50 -2.36
CA GLY A 44 -9.04 -5.57 -1.71
C GLY A 44 -9.07 -4.19 -2.38
N GLU A 45 -10.06 -3.39 -2.05
CA GLU A 45 -10.23 -1.99 -2.45
C GLU A 45 -9.51 -1.06 -1.46
N GLY A 46 -8.17 -1.10 -1.49
CA GLY A 46 -7.32 -0.31 -0.62
C GLY A 46 -6.07 0.22 -1.32
N VAL A 47 -5.11 0.75 -0.54
CA VAL A 47 -3.84 1.24 -1.08
C VAL A 47 -2.81 0.11 -1.07
N TYR A 48 -2.23 -0.16 -2.25
CA TYR A 48 -1.29 -1.24 -2.47
C TYR A 48 0.16 -0.80 -2.30
N PHE A 49 0.96 -1.62 -1.63
CA PHE A 49 2.38 -1.41 -1.41
C PHE A 49 3.15 -2.71 -1.66
N ALA A 50 4.22 -2.64 -2.45
CA ALA A 50 5.06 -3.79 -2.74
C ALA A 50 6.28 -3.85 -1.84
N VAL A 51 6.72 -5.06 -1.50
CA VAL A 51 7.97 -5.30 -0.77
C VAL A 51 9.19 -5.05 -1.65
N LYS A 52 9.10 -5.36 -2.95
CA LYS A 52 10.20 -5.16 -3.91
C LYS A 52 9.93 -3.96 -4.81
N PRO A 53 10.92 -3.07 -5.02
CA PRO A 53 10.74 -1.88 -5.85
C PRO A 53 10.39 -2.21 -7.30
N ARG A 54 10.89 -3.35 -7.81
CA ARG A 54 10.61 -3.82 -9.18
C ARG A 54 9.11 -3.94 -9.47
N VAL A 55 8.31 -4.36 -8.48
CA VAL A 55 6.85 -4.50 -8.65
C VAL A 55 6.23 -3.12 -8.83
N SER A 56 6.55 -2.17 -7.94
CA SER A 56 6.08 -0.78 -8.02
C SER A 56 6.66 0.00 -9.21
N ALA A 57 7.78 -0.45 -9.75
CA ALA A 57 8.39 0.06 -10.98
C ALA A 57 7.85 -0.60 -12.26
N ASP A 58 6.79 -1.40 -12.21
CA ASP A 58 6.07 -1.82 -13.42
C ASP A 58 5.35 -0.62 -14.07
N VAL A 59 5.25 -0.62 -15.40
CA VAL A 59 4.65 0.49 -16.17
C VAL A 59 3.19 0.72 -15.81
N VAL A 60 2.48 -0.32 -15.36
CA VAL A 60 1.09 -0.25 -14.92
C VAL A 60 0.94 0.57 -13.63
N PHE A 61 1.95 0.56 -12.74
CA PHE A 61 1.88 1.26 -11.45
C PHE A 61 2.63 2.59 -11.47
N ALA A 62 3.76 2.67 -12.16
CA ALA A 62 4.54 3.89 -12.35
C ALA A 62 4.59 4.26 -13.84
N PRO A 63 3.48 4.71 -14.46
CA PRO A 63 3.46 5.06 -15.87
C PRO A 63 4.39 6.25 -16.16
N PRO A 64 5.09 6.26 -17.31
CA PRO A 64 5.95 7.37 -17.68
C PRO A 64 5.14 8.65 -17.95
N ASP A 65 5.67 9.80 -17.52
CA ASP A 65 5.18 11.10 -17.94
C ASP A 65 5.57 11.41 -19.41
N SER A 66 5.16 12.57 -19.92
CA SER A 66 5.46 13.02 -21.29
C SER A 66 6.96 13.17 -21.60
N ARG A 67 7.83 13.15 -20.57
CA ARG A 67 9.29 13.21 -20.69
C ARG A 67 9.95 11.87 -20.38
N GLY A 68 9.17 10.81 -20.24
CA GLY A 68 9.62 9.47 -19.90
C GLY A 68 10.05 9.27 -18.45
N ASN A 69 9.78 10.22 -17.55
CA ASN A 69 10.09 10.02 -16.13
C ASN A 69 9.00 9.20 -15.45
N ARG A 70 9.41 8.42 -14.46
CA ARG A 70 8.58 7.52 -13.68
C ARG A 70 8.78 7.78 -12.20
N TYR A 71 7.76 7.50 -11.41
CA TYR A 71 7.70 7.94 -10.02
C TYR A 71 7.25 6.79 -9.10
N MET A 72 7.94 6.67 -7.97
CA MET A 72 7.65 5.66 -6.96
C MET A 72 7.98 6.22 -5.58
N TYR A 73 7.11 6.00 -4.61
CA TYR A 73 7.39 6.30 -3.22
C TYR A 73 8.08 5.13 -2.52
N ILE A 74 9.00 5.46 -1.60
CA ILE A 74 9.26 4.65 -0.42
C ILE A 74 8.37 5.20 0.69
N ALA A 75 7.56 4.34 1.30
CA ALA A 75 6.63 4.70 2.36
C ALA A 75 6.85 3.84 3.59
N ARG A 76 6.65 4.44 4.77
CA ARG A 76 6.49 3.72 6.03
C ARG A 76 5.03 3.33 6.17
N VAL A 77 4.76 2.03 6.23
CA VAL A 77 3.41 1.48 6.18
C VAL A 77 3.14 0.65 7.43
N LEU A 78 2.09 1.01 8.15
CA LEU A 78 1.58 0.27 9.30
C LEU A 78 0.81 -0.98 8.83
N VAL A 79 1.55 -2.05 8.52
CA VAL A 79 1.00 -3.34 8.08
C VAL A 79 0.37 -4.12 9.22
N GLY A 80 0.91 -4.02 10.44
CA GLY A 80 0.43 -4.75 11.61
C GLY A 80 0.23 -6.24 11.35
N ASN A 81 -0.85 -6.80 11.92
CA ASN A 81 -1.22 -8.19 11.65
C ASN A 81 -2.03 -8.26 10.35
N SER A 82 -1.51 -8.98 9.36
CA SER A 82 -2.08 -9.06 8.02
C SER A 82 -2.79 -10.39 7.79
N ALA A 83 -3.98 -10.34 7.19
CA ALA A 83 -4.66 -11.52 6.66
C ALA A 83 -4.35 -11.75 5.17
N LYS A 84 -4.80 -12.89 4.63
CA LYS A 84 -4.82 -13.10 3.19
C LYS A 84 -5.86 -12.18 2.54
N GLY A 85 -5.47 -11.47 1.49
CA GLY A 85 -6.36 -10.62 0.71
C GLY A 85 -7.28 -11.40 -0.24
N SER A 86 -8.37 -10.76 -0.62
CA SER A 86 -9.31 -11.26 -1.63
C SER A 86 -10.04 -10.12 -2.33
N PRO A 87 -10.54 -10.31 -3.56
CA PRO A 87 -11.28 -9.26 -4.27
C PRO A 87 -12.52 -8.81 -3.50
N GLY A 88 -12.88 -7.53 -3.65
CA GLY A 88 -14.10 -6.95 -3.07
C GLY A 88 -14.05 -6.59 -1.58
N LEU A 89 -12.93 -6.85 -0.89
CA LEU A 89 -12.73 -6.38 0.49
C LEU A 89 -12.64 -4.85 0.52
N LYS A 90 -13.49 -4.18 1.30
CA LYS A 90 -13.42 -2.72 1.53
C LYS A 90 -12.71 -2.36 2.85
N GLU A 91 -12.54 -3.36 3.71
CA GLU A 91 -11.86 -3.30 4.99
C GLU A 91 -11.14 -4.64 5.21
N ALA A 92 -10.11 -4.64 6.05
CA ALA A 92 -9.44 -5.87 6.46
C ALA A 92 -10.44 -6.79 7.20
N PRO A 93 -10.35 -8.13 7.02
CA PRO A 93 -11.29 -9.07 7.61
C PRO A 93 -11.25 -9.07 9.14
N LEU A 94 -12.28 -9.62 9.78
CA LEU A 94 -12.29 -9.84 11.22
C LEU A 94 -11.29 -10.93 11.60
N ARG A 95 -10.58 -10.72 12.70
CA ARG A 95 -9.83 -11.76 13.41
C ARG A 95 -10.89 -12.57 14.15
N GLY A 96 -11.05 -13.85 13.83
CA GLY A 96 -12.06 -14.72 14.46
C GLY A 96 -11.78 -15.01 15.94
N ASP A 97 -11.08 -14.12 16.64
CA ASP A 97 -10.78 -14.19 18.05
C ASP A 97 -11.88 -13.50 18.87
N SER A 98 -11.93 -13.81 20.17
CA SER A 98 -12.94 -13.28 21.10
C SER A 98 -12.84 -11.77 21.33
N ALA A 99 -11.78 -11.12 20.86
CA ALA A 99 -11.59 -9.68 20.97
C ALA A 99 -12.36 -8.88 19.90
N GLY A 100 -12.88 -9.55 18.85
CA GLY A 100 -13.73 -8.92 17.83
C GLY A 100 -13.01 -7.87 16.96
N GLY A 101 -11.67 -7.90 16.92
CA GLY A 101 -10.86 -6.94 16.16
C GLY A 101 -10.75 -7.30 14.68
N ARG A 102 -10.45 -6.30 13.82
CA ARG A 102 -10.02 -6.55 12.43
C ARG A 102 -8.51 -6.78 12.37
N TYR A 103 -8.07 -7.45 11.31
CA TYR A 103 -6.68 -7.37 10.87
C TYR A 103 -6.34 -5.92 10.50
N ASP A 104 -5.05 -5.59 10.45
CA ASP A 104 -4.60 -4.22 10.19
C ASP A 104 -4.39 -3.98 8.69
N SER A 105 -4.02 -5.03 7.95
CA SER A 105 -3.87 -5.05 6.50
C SER A 105 -4.29 -6.41 5.92
N VAL A 106 -4.22 -6.52 4.59
CA VAL A 106 -4.21 -7.81 3.90
C VAL A 106 -2.98 -7.92 3.00
N SER A 107 -2.59 -9.14 2.64
CA SER A 107 -1.43 -9.39 1.78
C SER A 107 -1.71 -10.45 0.72
N ALA A 108 -0.87 -10.45 -0.32
CA ALA A 108 -0.70 -11.60 -1.18
C ALA A 108 -0.24 -12.83 -0.36
N TYR A 109 -0.44 -14.03 -0.91
CA TYR A 109 -0.04 -15.28 -0.23
C TYR A 109 1.46 -15.34 0.05
N ASP A 110 2.27 -14.89 -0.91
CA ASP A 110 3.74 -14.82 -0.80
C ASP A 110 4.24 -13.57 -0.05
N ARG A 111 3.32 -12.75 0.48
CA ARG A 111 3.59 -11.47 1.16
C ARG A 111 4.40 -10.48 0.31
N SER A 112 4.36 -10.58 -1.02
CA SER A 112 5.04 -9.65 -1.93
C SER A 112 4.39 -8.27 -1.98
N VAL A 113 3.10 -8.21 -1.65
CA VAL A 113 2.25 -7.01 -1.67
C VAL A 113 1.38 -6.97 -0.42
N PHE A 114 1.24 -5.78 0.15
CA PHE A 114 0.32 -5.45 1.24
C PHE A 114 -0.70 -4.41 0.79
N VAL A 115 -1.90 -4.49 1.34
CA VAL A 115 -2.99 -3.55 1.11
C VAL A 115 -3.50 -3.05 2.45
N ILE A 116 -3.50 -1.73 2.60
CA ILE A 116 -4.09 -1.04 3.77
C ILE A 116 -5.43 -0.41 3.39
N PHE A 117 -6.33 -0.32 4.36
CA PHE A 117 -7.68 0.23 4.19
C PHE A 117 -7.89 1.54 4.95
N SER A 118 -6.85 2.04 5.62
CA SER A 118 -6.87 3.30 6.37
C SER A 118 -5.80 4.22 5.79
N ASP A 119 -6.22 5.39 5.32
CA ASP A 119 -5.33 6.35 4.64
C ASP A 119 -4.20 6.86 5.57
N ALA A 120 -4.48 6.91 6.88
CA ALA A 120 -3.50 7.30 7.89
C ALA A 120 -2.45 6.21 8.22
N HIS A 121 -2.54 5.01 7.62
CA HIS A 121 -1.60 3.91 7.89
C HIS A 121 -0.37 3.92 6.97
N ALA A 122 -0.19 4.94 6.14
CA ALA A 122 1.01 5.07 5.33
C ALA A 122 1.52 6.52 5.29
N TYR A 123 2.82 6.67 5.50
CA TYR A 123 3.53 7.94 5.38
C TYR A 123 4.46 7.90 4.16
N PRO A 124 4.24 8.73 3.13
CA PRO A 124 5.15 8.82 1.99
C PRO A 124 6.45 9.53 2.41
N GLU A 125 7.53 8.78 2.55
CA GLU A 125 8.78 9.32 3.12
C GLU A 125 9.73 9.86 2.04
N TYR A 126 9.89 9.13 0.94
CA TYR A 126 10.73 9.53 -0.18
C TYR A 126 10.01 9.35 -1.50
N LEU A 127 10.16 10.33 -2.41
CA LEU A 127 9.76 10.20 -3.80
C LEU A 127 11.00 9.93 -4.67
N ILE A 128 11.03 8.78 -5.32
CA ILE A 128 12.04 8.42 -6.30
C ILE A 128 11.53 8.78 -7.69
N LYS A 129 12.31 9.61 -8.39
CA LYS A 129 12.14 9.88 -9.81
C LYS A 129 13.19 9.08 -10.59
N PHE A 130 12.74 8.27 -11.54
CA PHE A 130 13.62 7.41 -12.34
C PHE A 130 13.18 7.36 -13.81
N LYS A 131 13.99 6.70 -14.63
CA LYS A 131 13.68 6.36 -16.03
C LYS A 131 13.97 4.87 -16.25
N ALA A 132 13.41 4.31 -17.31
CA ALA A 132 13.81 3.00 -17.81
C ALA A 132 15.22 3.07 -18.43
#